data_AF-A0A2T6FD14-F1
#
_entry.id   AF-A0A2T6FD14-F1
#
_cell.length_a   1.000
_cell.length_b   1.000
_cell.length_c   1.000
_cell.angle_alpha   90.00
_cell.angle_beta   90.00
_cell.angle_gamma   90.00
#
_symmetry.space_group_name_H-M   'P 1'
#
loop_
_entity.id
_entity.type
_entity.pdbx_description
1 polymer ?
#
loop_
_entity_poly.entity_id
_entity_poly.type
_entity_poly.pdbx_seq_one_letter_code
_entity_poly.pdbx_strand_id
1 'polypeptide(L)'
;MSTKIEAIVSLLEEHIGVGRINPDDSVYAYGFNSIMFIEFVTRLENQFKISLDLNQFTDIDETTSVNQLAKMFSVAIENINV
;
A
#
# COMPACT_ATOMS: atom_id res chain seq x y z
N MET A 1 -7.18 14.57 4.57
CA MET A 1 -6.51 13.52 3.77
C MET A 1 -7.60 12.73 3.06
N SER A 2 -7.33 12.15 1.88
CA SER A 2 -8.34 11.44 1.09
C SER A 2 -8.76 10.15 1.80
N THR A 3 -10.07 9.86 1.88
CA THR A 3 -10.67 8.67 2.52
C THR A 3 -10.07 7.35 1.99
N LYS A 4 -9.54 7.36 0.76
CA LYS A 4 -8.91 6.21 0.12
C LYS A 4 -7.54 5.87 0.71
N ILE A 5 -6.73 6.87 1.04
CA ILE A 5 -5.42 6.68 1.66
C ILE A 5 -5.59 6.06 3.04
N GLU A 6 -6.55 6.56 3.83
CA GLU A 6 -6.86 6.01 5.16
C GLU A 6 -7.33 4.55 5.07
N ALA A 7 -8.13 4.20 4.07
CA ALA A 7 -8.54 2.82 3.81
C ALA A 7 -7.34 1.93 3.44
N ILE A 8 -6.43 2.40 2.59
CA ILE A 8 -5.22 1.65 2.21
C ILE A 8 -4.29 1.45 3.41
N VAL A 9 -4.10 2.48 4.25
CA VAL A 9 -3.32 2.37 5.49
C VAL A 9 -3.95 1.36 6.44
N SER A 10 -5.26 1.40 6.64
CA SER A 10 -5.97 0.44 7.50
C SER A 10 -5.78 -1.00 7.00
N LEU A 11 -5.86 -1.22 5.68
CA LEU A 11 -5.60 -2.54 5.09
C LEU A 11 -4.15 -2.98 5.27
N LEU A 12 -3.20 -2.03 5.22
CA LEU A 12 -1.79 -2.31 5.44
C LEU A 12 -1.52 -2.67 6.91
N GLU A 13 -2.13 -1.97 7.86
CA GLU A 13 -2.07 -2.30 9.30
C GLU A 13 -2.58 -3.73 9.55
N GLU A 14 -3.74 -4.07 8.99
CA GLU A 14 -4.30 -5.42 9.06
C GLU A 14 -3.41 -6.48 8.38
N HIS A 15 -2.79 -6.13 7.25
CA HIS A 15 -1.94 -7.05 6.48
C HIS A 15 -0.62 -7.35 7.18
N ILE A 16 0.01 -6.32 7.74
CA ILE A 16 1.26 -6.46 8.50
C ILE A 16 0.99 -7.08 9.88
N GLY A 17 -0.24 -6.99 10.40
CA GLY A 17 -0.63 -7.56 11.70
C GLY A 17 -0.14 -6.74 12.88
N VAL A 18 0.13 -5.46 12.67
CA VAL A 18 0.52 -4.49 13.70
C VAL A 18 -0.67 -3.60 14.04
N GLY A 19 -0.73 -3.13 15.28
CA GLY A 19 -1.85 -2.31 15.76
C GLY A 19 -1.96 -0.98 15.02
N ARG A 20 -1.13 0.00 15.41
CA ARG A 20 -1.13 1.32 14.79
C ARG A 20 0.23 1.58 14.15
N ILE A 21 0.23 1.91 12.88
CA ILE A 21 1.42 2.29 12.11
C ILE A 21 1.56 3.81 12.13
N ASN A 22 2.77 4.31 12.33
CA ASN A 22 3.06 5.72 12.11
C ASN A 22 3.17 5.99 10.59
N PRO A 23 2.37 6.91 10.02
CA PRO A 23 2.37 7.17 8.57
C PRO A 23 3.71 7.64 8.00
N ASP A 24 4.57 8.22 8.84
CA ASP A 24 5.87 8.75 8.43
C ASP A 24 7.02 7.73 8.59
N ASP A 25 6.77 6.60 9.24
CA ASP A 25 7.75 5.54 9.36
C ASP A 25 7.88 4.78 8.05
N SER A 26 9.09 4.27 7.81
CA SER A 26 9.35 3.32 6.73
C SER A 26 8.47 2.08 6.88
N VAL A 27 7.88 1.62 5.78
CA VAL A 27 7.11 0.36 5.76
C VAL A 27 7.97 -0.84 6.17
N TYR A 28 9.28 -0.78 5.90
CA TYR A 28 10.24 -1.83 6.26
C TYR A 28 10.48 -1.91 7.77
N ALA A 29 10.27 -0.81 8.51
CA ALA A 29 10.35 -0.82 9.98
C ALA A 29 9.33 -1.77 10.62
N TYR A 30 8.27 -2.10 9.89
CA TYR A 30 7.23 -3.05 10.30
C TYR A 30 7.40 -4.44 9.68
N GLY A 31 8.56 -4.72 9.07
CA GLY A 31 8.87 -6.01 8.47
C GLY A 31 8.41 -6.17 7.02
N PHE A 32 7.81 -5.14 6.41
CA PHE A 32 7.35 -5.18 5.03
C PHE A 32 8.45 -5.62 4.07
N ASN A 33 8.11 -6.49 3.12
CA ASN A 33 9.04 -7.08 2.17
C ASN A 33 8.32 -7.40 0.85
N SER A 34 9.05 -7.96 -0.12
CA SER A 34 8.52 -8.26 -1.46
C SER A 34 7.35 -9.26 -1.45
N ILE A 35 7.35 -10.24 -0.55
CA ILE A 35 6.26 -11.22 -0.43
C ILE A 35 5.02 -10.50 0.10
N MET A 36 5.16 -9.74 1.19
CA MET A 36 4.07 -8.93 1.73
C MET A 36 3.53 -7.93 0.72
N PHE A 37 4.40 -7.33 -0.10
CA PHE A 37 3.97 -6.43 -1.16
C PHE A 37 3.08 -7.13 -2.19
N ILE A 38 3.50 -8.31 -2.68
CA ILE A 38 2.71 -9.09 -3.63
C ILE A 38 1.35 -9.48 -3.03
N GLU A 39 1.35 -10.00 -1.80
CA GLU A 39 0.11 -10.36 -1.09
C GLU A 39 -0.81 -9.15 -0.89
N PHE A 40 -0.23 -8.00 -0.54
CA PHE A 40 -0.97 -6.76 -0.36
C PHE A 40 -1.59 -6.26 -1.67
N VAL A 41 -0.85 -6.32 -2.78
CA VAL A 41 -1.38 -6.00 -4.11
C VAL A 41 -2.56 -6.92 -4.45
N THR A 42 -2.40 -8.24 -4.28
CA THR A 42 -3.48 -9.20 -4.52
C THR A 42 -4.72 -8.90 -3.66
N ARG A 43 -4.52 -8.47 -2.41
CA ARG A 43 -5.62 -8.08 -1.52
C ARG A 43 -6.34 -6.82 -2.04
N LEU A 44 -5.60 -5.80 -2.47
CA LEU A 44 -6.16 -4.57 -3.05
C LEU A 44 -6.95 -4.87 -4.33
N GLU A 45 -6.37 -5.66 -5.26
CA GLU A 45 -7.05 -6.08 -6.49
C GLU A 45 -8.39 -6.76 -6.20
N ASN A 46 -8.41 -7.69 -5.24
CA ASN A 46 -9.61 -8.41 -4.84
C ASN A 46 -10.67 -7.51 -4.18
N GLN A 47 -10.24 -6.54 -3.38
CA GLN A 47 -11.13 -5.62 -2.67
C GLN A 47 -11.74 -4.56 -3.60
N PHE A 48 -10.93 -3.99 -4.48
CA PHE A 48 -11.37 -2.93 -5.38
C PHE A 48 -11.86 -3.45 -6.74
N LYS A 49 -11.74 -4.76 -7.01
CA LYS A 49 -12.10 -5.41 -8.30
C LYS A 49 -11.36 -4.77 -9.48
N ILE A 50 -10.05 -4.58 -9.31
CA ILE A 50 -9.14 -3.96 -10.27
C ILE A 50 -7.96 -4.91 -10.57
N SER A 51 -7.14 -4.56 -11.56
CA SER A 51 -5.82 -5.16 -11.76
C SER A 51 -4.75 -4.08 -11.75
N LEU A 52 -3.74 -4.24 -10.88
CA LEU A 52 -2.64 -3.30 -10.69
C LEU A 52 -1.41 -3.79 -11.48
N ASP A 53 -0.78 -2.89 -12.22
CA ASP A 53 0.50 -3.18 -12.86
C ASP A 53 1.64 -3.02 -11.85
N LEU A 54 2.29 -4.12 -11.49
CA LEU A 54 3.41 -4.13 -10.55
C LEU A 54 4.59 -3.27 -11.01
N ASN A 55 4.73 -3.03 -12.31
CA ASN A 55 5.79 -2.17 -12.86
C ASN A 55 5.61 -0.69 -12.45
N GLN A 56 4.46 -0.30 -11.90
CA GLN A 56 4.23 1.05 -11.38
C GLN A 56 4.84 1.27 -9.98
N PHE A 57 5.37 0.23 -9.35
CA PHE A 57 5.83 0.24 -7.96
C PHE A 57 7.34 -0.06 -7.82
N THR A 58 8.15 0.44 -8.76
CA THR A 58 9.61 0.20 -8.77
C THR A 58 10.39 1.04 -7.76
N ASP A 59 9.81 2.14 -7.29
CA ASP A 59 10.49 3.13 -6.45
C ASP A 59 10.23 2.91 -4.95
N ILE A 60 9.95 1.65 -4.57
CA ILE A 60 9.78 1.26 -3.15
C ILE A 60 11.12 0.78 -2.61
N ASP A 61 11.62 1.47 -1.59
CA ASP A 61 12.86 1.18 -0.90
C ASP A 61 12.72 1.29 0.62
N GLU A 62 13.80 1.01 1.36
CA GLU A 62 13.83 1.06 2.83
C GLU A 62 13.46 2.42 3.43
N THR A 63 13.40 3.50 2.65
CA THR A 63 13.02 4.84 3.09
C THR A 63 11.56 5.18 2.80
N THR A 64 10.87 4.34 2.03
CA THR A 64 9.48 4.57 1.64
C THR A 64 8.57 4.51 2.86
N SER A 65 7.95 5.65 3.16
CA SER A 65 7.02 5.75 4.28
C SER A 65 5.68 5.09 3.97
N VAL A 66 4.94 4.76 5.02
CA VAL A 66 3.58 4.20 4.93
C VAL A 66 2.65 5.11 4.14
N ASN A 67 2.73 6.42 4.38
CA ASN A 67 1.93 7.41 3.67
C ASN A 67 2.33 7.52 2.18
N GLN A 68 3.63 7.41 1.86
CA GLN A 68 4.10 7.37 0.49
C GLN A 68 3.57 6.13 -0.24
N LEU A 69 3.70 4.95 0.36
CA LEU A 69 3.20 3.70 -0.21
C LEU A 69 1.68 3.76 -0.45
N ALA A 70 0.92 4.20 0.57
CA ALA A 70 -0.54 4.31 0.45
C ALA A 70 -0.97 5.30 -0.65
N LYS A 71 -0.21 6.40 -0.83
CA LYS A 71 -0.44 7.36 -1.90
C LYS A 71 -0.16 6.76 -3.28
N MET A 72 0.91 5.98 -3.45
CA MET A 72 1.21 5.28 -4.70
C MET A 72 0.05 4.36 -5.10
N PHE A 73 -0.48 3.57 -4.17
CA PHE A 73 -1.65 2.74 -4.41
C PHE A 73 -2.91 3.56 -4.70
N SER A 74 -3.17 4.64 -3.97
CA SER A 74 -4.34 5.50 -4.24
C SER A 74 -4.34 6.03 -5.67
N VAL A 75 -3.18 6.51 -6.15
CA VAL A 75 -3.01 7.02 -7.52
C VAL A 75 -3.16 5.90 -8.55
N ALA A 76 -2.54 4.74 -8.33
CA ALA A 76 -2.65 3.59 -9.24
C ALA A 76 -4.12 3.13 -9.39
N ILE A 77 -4.85 3.04 -8.28
CA ILE A 77 -6.28 2.68 -8.28
C ILE A 77 -7.11 3.75 -8.99
N GLU A 78 -6.79 5.04 -8.82
CA GLU A 78 -7.50 6.12 -9.50
C GLU A 78 -7.32 6.05 -11.01
N ASN A 79 -6.10 5.82 -11.50
CA ASN A 79 -5.78 5.73 -12.93
C ASN A 79 -6.50 4.59 -13.67
N ILE A 80 -6.95 3.54 -12.95
CA ILE A 80 -7.70 2.42 -13.53
C ILE A 80 -9.19 2.74 -13.68
N ASN A 81 -9.72 3.64 -12.84
CA ASN A 81 -11.14 3.99 -12.83
C ASN A 81 -11.48 5.20 -13.73
N VAL A 82 -10.55 5.61 -14.59
CA VAL A 82 -10.73 6.69 -15.59
C VAL A 82 -10.99 6.11 -16.97
#